data_AF-A0A368KXG9-F1
#
_entry.id   AF-A0A368KXG9-F1
#
_cell.length_a   1.000
_cell.length_b   1.000
_cell.length_c   1.000
_cell.angle_alpha   90.00
_cell.angle_beta   90.00
_cell.angle_gamma   90.00
#
_symmetry.space_group_name_H-M   'P 1'
#
loop_
_entity.id
_entity.type
_entity.pdbx_description
1 polymer ?
#
loop_
_entity_poly.entity_id
_entity_poly.type
_entity_poly.pdbx_seq_one_letter_code
_entity_poly.pdbx_strand_id
1 'polypeptide(L)'
;MTLKTIQRTIAYANLAKDSLQLRWARDDKSREAAQRLVAQRLGKLRGLPQKVGQMLAFSSDEQRQDAFGGLFESAEPLPWATMRPILEQAWEVDPETLFEKIETQGKAASLGQVHAATLTKGTKVAIKIQYPGIRNAVLADLKGLTWLAKPFGNLQRGFDLAGYQTTILAGLEEELDYRREAANQREFAAGPGSSSEVIVPRVDETLSTENILVSEWIDGDTWEKVQAEWTQQEKTELGQKLLRWFLESLFTYGQVHADLHPGNIRFIRGCGGPKIVLYDFGSVYRLTDTQRWTLLRLIDATRRQSEAPLPLLAELGFDVDLLQPLSGRLPALCRILLEPFCSDYPYDVRQWKLSPRLNELLGDERMNFRIAGPPRLLFLLRAFQAVITYLTGLDAQVMWGKLVEPHLQRERAAYGKLSLPKIVSDDFSTLAQKLKVQVKRGGMVTACVTLPASAIDRLEDFLDPQTCQKIAEERLDLKAIVRDVRHRGYVPGPVFELTDPQRDVKVWLE
;
A
#
# COMPACT_ATOMS: atom_id res chain seq x y z
N MET A 1 32.72 14.68 -19.94
CA MET A 1 31.30 14.75 -19.54
C MET A 1 30.48 15.00 -20.80
N THR A 2 29.51 14.14 -21.13
CA THR A 2 28.66 14.34 -22.32
C THR A 2 27.58 15.39 -22.03
N LEU A 3 27.09 16.07 -23.07
CA LEU A 3 26.06 17.12 -22.95
C LEU A 3 24.81 16.65 -22.16
N LYS A 4 24.45 15.37 -22.31
CA LYS A 4 23.36 14.69 -21.58
C LYS A 4 23.64 14.55 -20.08
N THR A 5 24.89 14.34 -19.66
CA THR A 5 25.27 14.31 -18.24
C THR A 5 25.09 15.68 -17.60
N ILE A 6 25.48 16.75 -18.29
CA ILE A 6 25.35 18.13 -17.82
C ILE A 6 23.86 18.52 -17.67
N GLN A 7 23.02 18.17 -18.65
CA GLN A 7 21.58 18.38 -18.58
C GLN A 7 20.92 17.61 -17.42
N ARG A 8 21.32 16.36 -17.16
CA ARG A 8 20.88 15.59 -15.97
C ARG A 8 21.33 16.25 -14.67
N THR A 9 22.59 16.67 -14.56
CA THR A 9 23.11 17.32 -13.35
C THR A 9 22.36 18.62 -13.06
N ILE A 10 22.01 19.41 -14.08
CA ILE A 10 21.17 20.61 -13.94
C ILE A 10 19.75 20.24 -13.50
N ALA A 11 19.16 19.18 -14.05
CA ALA A 11 17.85 18.71 -13.63
C ALA A 11 17.83 18.24 -12.15
N TYR A 12 18.87 17.53 -11.71
CA TYR A 12 19.05 17.14 -10.31
C TYR A 12 19.31 18.32 -9.37
N ALA A 13 20.10 19.30 -9.81
CA ALA A 13 20.32 20.53 -9.04
C ALA A 13 19.01 21.32 -8.85
N ASN A 14 18.18 21.38 -9.89
CA ASN A 14 16.85 21.99 -9.80
C ASN A 14 15.90 21.17 -8.91
N LEU A 15 15.93 19.84 -9.00
CA LEU A 15 15.16 18.97 -8.11
C LEU A 15 15.57 19.16 -6.63
N ALA A 16 16.86 19.24 -6.35
CA ALA A 16 17.38 19.48 -5.00
C ALA A 16 17.00 20.87 -4.47
N LYS A 17 17.09 21.90 -5.32
CA LYS A 17 16.64 23.27 -5.00
C LYS A 17 15.16 23.32 -4.65
N ASP A 18 14.30 22.67 -5.45
CA ASP A 18 12.86 22.69 -5.23
C ASP A 18 12.46 21.80 -4.04
N SER A 19 13.21 20.72 -3.77
CA SER A 19 13.09 19.91 -2.54
C SER A 19 13.48 20.69 -1.28
N LEU A 20 14.44 21.62 -1.39
CA LEU A 20 14.80 22.55 -0.30
C LEU A 20 13.72 23.61 -0.07
N GLN A 21 13.02 24.06 -1.12
CA GLN A 21 11.86 24.96 -0.97
C GLN A 21 10.71 24.29 -0.20
N LEU A 22 10.50 22.99 -0.43
CA LEU A 22 9.57 22.15 0.35
C LEU A 22 9.86 22.18 1.86
N ARG A 23 11.14 22.25 2.23
CA ARG A 23 11.62 22.28 3.62
C ARG A 23 11.43 23.65 4.29
N TRP A 24 11.30 24.72 3.50
CA TRP A 24 11.14 26.10 4.00
C TRP A 24 9.76 26.71 3.76
N ALA A 25 8.85 25.98 3.11
CA ALA A 25 7.47 26.40 2.93
C ALA A 25 6.75 26.51 4.28
N ARG A 26 6.28 27.72 4.59
CA ARG A 26 5.70 28.12 5.89
C ARG A 26 4.17 27.96 5.96
N ASP A 27 3.50 27.78 4.83
CA ASP A 27 2.05 27.59 4.72
C ASP A 27 1.70 26.40 3.82
N ASP A 28 0.49 25.85 3.98
CA ASP A 28 0.05 24.63 3.31
C ASP A 28 -0.10 24.80 1.79
N LYS A 29 -0.48 25.98 1.29
CA LYS A 29 -0.58 26.26 -0.16
C LYS A 29 0.79 26.27 -0.84
N SER A 30 1.78 26.87 -0.19
CA SER A 30 3.17 26.90 -0.65
C SER A 30 3.80 25.50 -0.63
N ARG A 31 3.43 24.67 0.36
CA ARG A 31 3.82 23.25 0.40
C ARG A 31 3.21 22.44 -0.74
N GLU A 32 1.90 22.58 -0.99
CA GLU A 32 1.23 21.90 -2.11
C GLU A 32 1.80 22.29 -3.47
N ALA A 33 2.05 23.58 -3.70
CA ALA A 33 2.65 24.07 -4.94
C ALA A 33 4.07 23.51 -5.15
N ALA A 34 4.89 23.48 -4.10
CA ALA A 34 6.23 22.89 -4.15
C ALA A 34 6.18 21.35 -4.37
N GLN A 35 5.21 20.65 -3.77
CA GLN A 35 4.98 19.22 -4.00
C GLN A 35 4.61 18.94 -5.46
N ARG A 36 3.68 19.70 -6.04
CA ARG A 36 3.32 19.61 -7.46
C ARG A 36 4.51 19.86 -8.38
N LEU A 37 5.36 20.83 -8.05
CA LEU A 37 6.54 21.15 -8.85
C LEU A 37 7.59 20.02 -8.81
N VAL A 38 7.85 19.45 -7.63
CA VAL A 38 8.74 18.29 -7.47
C VAL A 38 8.17 17.07 -8.19
N ALA A 39 6.87 16.80 -8.05
CA ALA A 39 6.16 15.75 -8.78
C ALA A 39 6.32 15.90 -10.30
N GLN A 40 6.03 17.08 -10.83
CA GLN A 40 6.12 17.34 -12.27
C GLN A 40 7.54 17.16 -12.81
N ARG A 41 8.57 17.51 -12.03
CA ARG A 41 9.97 17.30 -12.42
C ARG A 41 10.39 15.84 -12.36
N LEU A 42 9.99 15.12 -11.32
CA LEU A 42 10.26 13.68 -11.19
C LEU A 42 9.59 12.91 -12.34
N GLY A 43 8.38 13.29 -12.77
CA GLY A 43 7.64 12.64 -13.87
C GLY A 43 8.25 12.91 -15.26
N LYS A 44 8.81 14.11 -15.47
CA LYS A 44 9.53 14.47 -16.70
C LYS A 44 10.89 13.79 -16.85
N LEU A 45 11.41 13.17 -15.79
CA LEU A 45 12.74 12.57 -15.76
C LEU A 45 12.68 11.05 -15.86
N ARG A 46 13.16 10.47 -16.96
CA ARG A 46 13.17 9.02 -17.18
C ARG A 46 14.07 8.26 -16.20
N GLY A 47 13.58 7.13 -15.69
CA GLY A 47 14.30 6.21 -14.83
C GLY A 47 14.16 6.49 -13.34
N LEU A 48 15.28 6.68 -12.64
CA LEU A 48 15.33 6.74 -11.17
C LEU A 48 14.41 7.82 -10.55
N PRO A 49 14.39 9.08 -11.05
CA PRO A 49 13.49 10.10 -10.51
C PRO A 49 12.02 9.77 -10.70
N GLN A 50 11.62 9.24 -11.88
CA GLN A 50 10.25 8.82 -12.14
C GLN A 50 9.81 7.70 -11.18
N LYS A 51 10.68 6.73 -10.90
CA LYS A 51 10.39 5.65 -9.92
C LYS A 51 10.27 6.18 -8.49
N VAL A 52 11.18 7.07 -8.07
CA VAL A 52 11.09 7.72 -6.76
C VAL A 52 9.80 8.53 -6.68
N GLY A 53 9.43 9.24 -7.74
CA GLY A 53 8.15 9.94 -7.86
C GLY A 53 6.98 8.99 -7.70
N GLN A 54 6.91 7.90 -8.46
CA GLN A 54 5.86 6.88 -8.35
C GLN A 54 5.76 6.31 -6.93
N MET A 55 6.90 5.97 -6.30
CA MET A 55 6.93 5.50 -4.90
C MET A 55 6.37 6.56 -3.94
N LEU A 56 6.74 7.83 -4.11
CA LEU A 56 6.27 8.93 -3.26
C LEU A 56 4.79 9.26 -3.49
N ALA A 57 4.33 9.23 -4.74
CA ALA A 57 2.93 9.43 -5.13
C ALA A 57 2.01 8.43 -4.44
N PHE A 58 2.40 7.15 -4.44
CA PHE A 58 1.65 6.10 -3.77
C PHE A 58 1.67 6.26 -2.25
N SER A 59 2.78 6.67 -1.65
CA SER A 59 2.86 6.87 -0.18
C SER A 59 2.14 8.11 0.36
N SER A 60 1.53 8.92 -0.52
CA SER A 60 0.94 10.20 -0.17
C SER A 60 -0.53 10.03 0.25
N ASP A 61 -0.94 10.72 1.34
CA ASP A 61 -2.34 10.73 1.82
C ASP A 61 -3.31 11.12 0.70
N GLU A 62 -4.59 10.75 0.80
CA GLU A 62 -5.62 11.02 -0.22
C GLU A 62 -5.62 12.49 -0.72
N GLN A 63 -5.34 13.46 0.16
CA GLN A 63 -5.25 14.88 -0.20
C GLN A 63 -4.03 15.25 -1.08
N ARG A 64 -2.98 14.43 -1.12
CA ARG A 64 -1.75 14.65 -1.89
C ARG A 64 -1.72 13.91 -3.22
N GLN A 65 -2.63 12.97 -3.45
CA GLN A 65 -2.69 12.23 -4.71
C GLN A 65 -2.91 13.16 -5.92
N ASP A 66 -3.69 14.23 -5.77
CA ASP A 66 -3.88 15.24 -6.82
C ASP A 66 -2.58 15.98 -7.22
N ALA A 67 -1.64 16.14 -6.27
CA ALA A 67 -0.37 16.79 -6.55
C ALA A 67 0.62 15.89 -7.31
N PHE A 68 0.46 14.57 -7.15
CA PHE A 68 1.33 13.54 -7.68
C PHE A 68 0.69 12.75 -8.84
N GLY A 69 -0.58 12.98 -9.19
CA GLY A 69 -1.26 12.32 -10.30
C GLY A 69 -0.56 12.47 -11.65
N GLY A 70 0.09 13.63 -11.89
CA GLY A 70 0.90 13.88 -13.09
C GLY A 70 2.23 13.12 -13.14
N LEU A 71 2.63 12.40 -12.09
CA LEU A 71 3.79 11.48 -12.13
C LEU A 71 3.51 10.20 -12.91
N PHE A 72 2.23 9.87 -13.08
CA PHE A 72 1.79 8.74 -13.88
C PHE A 72 1.70 9.10 -15.36
N GLU A 73 1.74 10.39 -15.72
CA GLU A 73 1.92 10.80 -17.11
C GLU A 73 3.32 10.41 -17.56
N SER A 74 3.38 9.30 -18.29
CA SER A 74 4.61 8.76 -18.84
C SER A 74 5.26 9.81 -19.74
N ALA A 75 6.57 10.03 -19.58
CA ALA A 75 7.34 10.85 -20.52
C ALA A 75 7.06 10.44 -21.97
N GLU A 76 7.05 11.38 -22.93
CA GLU A 76 6.74 11.05 -24.32
C GLU A 76 7.64 9.92 -24.85
N PRO A 77 7.09 8.94 -25.60
CA PRO A 77 7.86 7.87 -26.23
C PRO A 77 8.95 8.44 -27.14
N LEU A 78 10.08 7.74 -27.26
CA LEU A 78 11.09 8.09 -28.26
C LEU A 78 10.61 7.73 -29.68
N PRO A 79 11.07 8.47 -30.70
CA PRO A 79 10.78 8.15 -32.09
C PRO A 79 11.22 6.72 -32.44
N TRP A 80 10.43 6.04 -33.27
CA TRP A 80 10.71 4.67 -33.71
C TRP A 80 12.12 4.49 -34.29
N ALA A 81 12.62 5.48 -35.04
CA ALA A 81 13.98 5.48 -35.59
C ALA A 81 15.08 5.38 -34.52
N THR A 82 14.80 5.76 -33.27
CA THR A 82 15.72 5.59 -32.13
C THR A 82 15.60 4.21 -31.49
N MET A 83 14.41 3.59 -31.55
CA MET A 83 14.12 2.32 -30.89
C MET A 83 14.44 1.11 -31.78
N ARG A 84 14.16 1.18 -33.09
CA ARG A 84 14.38 0.10 -34.05
C ARG A 84 15.81 -0.47 -34.02
N PRO A 85 16.89 0.34 -33.96
CA PRO A 85 18.25 -0.20 -33.92
C PRO A 85 18.54 -1.10 -32.71
N ILE A 86 17.81 -0.92 -31.60
CA ILE A 86 17.94 -1.75 -30.40
C ILE A 86 17.44 -3.17 -30.67
N LEU A 87 16.36 -3.29 -31.46
CA LEU A 87 15.80 -4.58 -31.88
C LEU A 87 16.75 -5.31 -32.83
N GLU A 88 17.25 -4.60 -33.85
CA GLU A 88 18.23 -5.14 -34.81
C GLU A 88 19.49 -5.65 -34.11
N GLN A 89 20.00 -4.88 -33.14
CA GLN A 89 21.17 -5.27 -32.37
C GLN A 89 20.90 -6.47 -31.47
N ALA A 90 19.73 -6.55 -30.84
CA ALA A 90 19.44 -7.61 -29.88
C ALA A 90 19.12 -8.96 -30.53
N TRP A 91 18.51 -8.96 -31.71
CA TRP A 91 18.15 -10.17 -32.44
C TRP A 91 19.12 -10.54 -33.56
N GLU A 92 20.07 -9.65 -33.89
CA GLU A 92 21.07 -9.80 -34.95
C GLU A 92 20.46 -10.08 -36.34
N VAL A 93 19.20 -9.70 -36.53
CA VAL A 93 18.43 -9.84 -37.78
C VAL A 93 17.52 -8.62 -37.96
N ASP A 94 16.99 -8.42 -39.16
CA ASP A 94 15.96 -7.40 -39.38
C ASP A 94 14.66 -7.81 -38.65
N PRO A 95 14.09 -6.96 -37.76
CA PRO A 95 12.82 -7.23 -37.09
C PRO A 95 11.68 -7.65 -38.02
N GLU A 96 11.67 -7.18 -39.27
CA GLU A 96 10.64 -7.55 -40.26
C GLU A 96 10.69 -9.04 -40.66
N THR A 97 11.78 -9.76 -40.35
CA THR A 97 11.86 -11.23 -40.53
C THR A 97 11.14 -12.00 -39.42
N LEU A 98 10.96 -11.38 -38.25
CA LEU A 98 10.37 -11.99 -37.06
C LEU A 98 8.90 -11.59 -36.89
N PHE A 99 8.55 -10.37 -37.32
CA PHE A 99 7.23 -9.77 -37.15
C PHE A 99 6.60 -9.42 -38.50
N GLU A 100 5.32 -9.75 -38.66
CA GLU A 100 4.50 -9.28 -39.78
C GLU A 100 4.28 -7.76 -39.68
N LYS A 101 4.10 -7.25 -38.46
CA LYS A 101 3.88 -5.83 -38.20
C LYS A 101 4.40 -5.45 -36.82
N ILE A 102 5.07 -4.30 -36.73
CA ILE A 102 5.35 -3.63 -35.45
C ILE A 102 4.74 -2.22 -35.53
N GLU A 103 3.89 -1.88 -34.57
CA GLU A 103 3.32 -0.53 -34.47
C GLU A 103 4.44 0.45 -34.08
N THR A 104 4.67 1.46 -34.90
CA THR A 104 5.74 2.46 -34.66
C THR A 104 5.41 3.40 -33.51
N GLN A 105 4.14 3.53 -33.16
CA GLN A 105 3.67 4.27 -31.99
C GLN A 105 3.86 3.43 -30.72
N GLY A 106 4.89 3.76 -29.95
CA GLY A 106 5.14 3.14 -28.64
C GLY A 106 4.34 3.80 -27.51
N LYS A 107 4.14 3.09 -26.42
CA LYS A 107 3.67 3.63 -25.14
C LYS A 107 4.83 3.65 -24.15
N ALA A 108 5.09 4.79 -23.52
CA ALA A 108 6.23 4.91 -22.62
C ALA A 108 6.03 4.08 -21.34
N ALA A 109 7.13 3.49 -20.89
CA ALA A 109 7.28 2.75 -19.65
C ALA A 109 8.43 3.37 -18.82
N SER A 110 8.64 2.88 -17.59
CA SER A 110 9.59 3.46 -16.63
C SER A 110 11.04 3.58 -17.17
N LEU A 111 11.55 2.50 -17.78
CA LEU A 111 12.92 2.45 -18.33
C LEU A 111 12.97 2.26 -19.86
N GLY A 112 11.82 2.29 -20.52
CA GLY A 112 11.69 1.93 -21.93
C GLY A 112 10.35 2.34 -22.52
N GLN A 113 9.95 1.70 -23.60
CA GLN A 113 8.61 1.84 -24.16
C GLN A 113 8.12 0.52 -24.75
N VAL A 114 6.80 0.34 -24.82
CA VAL A 114 6.13 -0.86 -25.30
C VAL A 114 5.53 -0.61 -26.67
N HIS A 115 5.77 -1.53 -27.60
CA HIS A 115 5.18 -1.52 -28.94
C HIS A 115 4.26 -2.74 -29.10
N ALA A 116 3.10 -2.55 -29.71
CA ALA A 116 2.27 -3.66 -30.17
C ALA A 116 2.87 -4.24 -31.45
N ALA A 117 2.85 -5.56 -31.59
CA ALA A 117 3.34 -6.24 -32.78
C ALA A 117 2.58 -7.52 -33.06
N THR A 118 2.72 -8.04 -34.27
CA THR A 118 2.19 -9.32 -34.71
C THR A 118 3.35 -10.17 -35.21
N LEU A 119 3.57 -11.34 -34.62
CA LEU A 119 4.55 -12.31 -35.10
C LEU A 119 4.16 -12.80 -36.50
N THR A 120 5.13 -13.28 -37.29
CA THR A 120 4.88 -13.85 -38.63
C THR A 120 3.87 -15.01 -38.65
N LYS A 121 3.60 -15.62 -37.49
CA LYS A 121 2.58 -16.67 -37.30
C LYS A 121 1.19 -16.12 -36.89
N GLY A 122 0.98 -14.81 -36.92
CA GLY A 122 -0.29 -14.13 -36.61
C GLY A 122 -0.55 -13.84 -35.13
N THR A 123 0.32 -14.27 -34.21
CA THR A 123 0.16 -14.04 -32.77
C THR A 123 0.48 -12.59 -32.41
N LYS A 124 -0.44 -11.89 -31.71
CA LYS A 124 -0.21 -10.54 -31.20
C LYS A 124 0.65 -10.56 -29.94
N VAL A 125 1.63 -9.66 -29.88
CA VAL A 125 2.58 -9.54 -28.76
C VAL A 125 2.85 -8.07 -28.41
N ALA A 126 3.29 -7.84 -27.19
CA ALA A 126 3.86 -6.59 -26.71
C ALA A 126 5.39 -6.72 -26.70
N ILE A 127 6.09 -5.75 -27.27
CA ILE A 127 7.55 -5.65 -27.26
C ILE A 127 7.95 -4.48 -26.36
N LYS A 128 8.42 -4.76 -25.14
CA LYS A 128 8.97 -3.77 -24.21
C LYS A 128 10.46 -3.60 -24.49
N ILE A 129 10.88 -2.41 -24.87
CA ILE A 129 12.24 -2.08 -25.31
C ILE A 129 12.84 -1.07 -24.35
N GLN A 130 14.00 -1.38 -23.75
CA GLN A 130 14.72 -0.42 -22.90
C GLN A 130 15.20 0.79 -23.70
N TYR A 131 15.20 1.97 -23.07
CA TYR A 131 15.75 3.17 -23.70
C TYR A 131 17.28 3.04 -23.89
N PRO A 132 17.83 3.56 -25.00
CA PRO A 132 19.25 3.46 -25.27
C PRO A 132 20.06 4.20 -24.20
N GLY A 133 21.03 3.50 -23.60
CA GLY A 133 21.91 4.03 -22.57
C GLY A 133 21.27 4.25 -21.20
N ILE A 134 20.02 3.80 -20.98
CA ILE A 134 19.34 3.99 -19.68
C ILE A 134 20.07 3.31 -18.53
N ARG A 135 20.64 2.13 -18.78
CA ARG A 135 21.44 1.39 -17.80
C ARG A 135 22.59 2.22 -17.24
N ASN A 136 23.42 2.78 -18.12
CA ASN A 136 24.54 3.63 -17.71
C ASN A 136 24.06 4.89 -16.99
N ALA A 137 22.93 5.43 -17.41
CA ALA A 137 22.35 6.62 -16.82
C ALA A 137 21.82 6.37 -15.39
N VAL A 138 21.11 5.25 -15.18
CA VAL A 138 20.65 4.83 -13.86
C VAL A 138 21.83 4.52 -12.95
N LEU A 139 22.82 3.74 -13.41
CA LEU A 139 24.02 3.44 -12.63
C LEU A 139 24.81 4.70 -12.23
N ALA A 140 24.87 5.71 -13.10
CA ALA A 140 25.51 6.99 -12.79
C ALA A 140 24.72 7.79 -11.73
N ASP A 141 23.39 7.81 -11.84
CA ASP A 141 22.53 8.49 -10.86
C ASP A 141 22.57 7.80 -9.49
N LEU A 142 22.64 6.47 -9.47
CA LEU A 142 22.79 5.67 -8.25
C LEU A 142 24.06 6.03 -7.48
N LYS A 143 25.20 6.19 -8.18
CA LYS A 143 26.45 6.67 -7.58
C LYS A 143 26.32 8.09 -7.01
N GLY A 144 25.47 8.94 -7.62
CA GLY A 144 25.18 10.30 -7.16
C GLY A 144 24.27 10.37 -5.92
N LEU A 145 23.30 9.46 -5.80
CA LEU A 145 22.35 9.41 -4.68
C LEU A 145 23.02 9.14 -3.32
N THR A 146 24.15 8.43 -3.30
CA THR A 146 24.96 8.23 -2.09
C THR A 146 25.34 9.54 -1.40
N TRP A 147 25.42 10.66 -2.14
CA TRP A 147 25.74 11.98 -1.59
C TRP A 147 24.51 12.75 -1.08
N LEU A 148 23.33 12.53 -1.68
CA LEU A 148 22.07 13.12 -1.23
C LEU A 148 21.63 12.61 0.15
N ALA A 149 22.18 11.49 0.61
CA ALA A 149 21.97 10.91 1.94
C ALA A 149 22.53 11.74 3.10
N LYS A 150 23.65 12.44 2.88
CA LYS A 150 24.39 13.15 3.95
C LYS A 150 23.56 14.24 4.65
N PRO A 151 22.77 15.10 3.96
CA PRO A 151 21.93 16.09 4.62
C PRO A 151 20.67 15.52 5.30
N PHE A 152 20.32 14.25 5.07
CA PHE A 152 19.23 13.54 5.79
C PHE A 152 19.71 12.77 7.01
N GLY A 153 21.03 12.71 7.29
CA GLY A 153 21.56 12.06 8.49
C GLY A 153 21.09 12.68 9.82
N ASN A 154 20.49 13.88 9.78
CA ASN A 154 19.85 14.52 10.93
C ASN A 154 18.34 14.23 11.03
N LEU A 155 17.77 13.43 10.12
CA LEU A 155 16.43 12.87 10.30
C LEU A 155 16.54 11.77 11.34
N GLN A 156 16.32 12.15 12.61
CA GLN A 156 16.08 11.37 13.83
C GLN A 156 16.83 10.02 13.97
N ARG A 157 17.60 9.88 15.06
CA ARG A 157 18.15 8.58 15.53
C ARG A 157 17.10 7.47 15.34
N GLY A 158 17.39 6.44 14.53
CA GLY A 158 16.50 5.30 14.29
C GLY A 158 16.02 5.08 12.85
N PHE A 159 16.21 6.03 11.92
CA PHE A 159 15.83 5.81 10.51
C PHE A 159 16.91 5.00 9.74
N ASP A 160 16.58 3.80 9.25
CA ASP A 160 17.48 2.93 8.47
C ASP A 160 17.68 3.41 7.01
N LEU A 161 18.23 4.60 6.85
CA LEU A 161 18.48 5.19 5.52
C LEU A 161 19.32 4.27 4.61
N ALA A 162 20.27 3.53 5.19
CA ALA A 162 21.15 2.62 4.45
C ALA A 162 20.40 1.39 3.91
N GLY A 163 19.51 0.78 4.70
CA GLY A 163 18.67 -0.32 4.24
C GLY A 163 17.67 0.11 3.18
N TYR A 164 17.07 1.30 3.31
CA TYR A 164 16.22 1.88 2.26
C TYR A 164 16.98 2.10 0.96
N GLN A 165 18.19 2.67 1.02
CA GLN A 165 19.04 2.84 -0.15
C GLN A 165 19.38 1.51 -0.81
N THR A 166 19.83 0.53 -0.03
CA THR A 166 20.18 -0.81 -0.53
C THR A 166 18.97 -1.47 -1.20
N THR A 167 17.78 -1.31 -0.62
CA THR A 167 16.54 -1.86 -1.17
C THR A 167 16.16 -1.20 -2.49
N ILE A 168 16.24 0.13 -2.57
CA ILE A 168 15.97 0.89 -3.79
C ILE A 168 17.00 0.52 -4.87
N LEU A 169 18.28 0.43 -4.52
CA LEU A 169 19.37 0.05 -5.42
C LEU A 169 19.12 -1.34 -6.03
N ALA A 170 18.81 -2.33 -5.20
CA ALA A 170 18.54 -3.69 -5.65
C ALA A 170 17.35 -3.76 -6.61
N GLY A 171 16.25 -3.05 -6.30
CA GLY A 171 15.07 -2.99 -7.18
C GLY A 171 15.35 -2.32 -8.52
N LEU A 172 16.26 -1.33 -8.57
CA LEU A 172 16.63 -0.67 -9.82
C LEU A 172 17.51 -1.54 -10.70
N GLU A 173 18.44 -2.30 -10.10
CA GLU A 173 19.25 -3.28 -10.82
C GLU A 173 18.39 -4.43 -11.36
N GLU A 174 17.34 -4.82 -10.64
CA GLU A 174 16.34 -5.79 -11.08
C GLU A 174 15.64 -5.35 -12.37
N GLU A 175 15.22 -4.10 -12.44
CA GLU A 175 14.50 -3.57 -13.60
C GLU A 175 15.40 -3.26 -14.82
N LEU A 176 16.72 -3.33 -14.67
CA LEU A 176 17.68 -3.14 -15.76
C LEU A 176 17.96 -4.40 -16.57
N ASP A 177 17.50 -5.58 -16.11
CA ASP A 177 17.63 -6.84 -16.84
C ASP A 177 16.26 -7.47 -17.07
N TYR A 178 15.75 -7.35 -18.29
CA TYR A 178 14.42 -7.86 -18.65
C TYR A 178 14.30 -9.38 -18.62
N ARG A 179 15.41 -10.14 -18.54
CA ARG A 179 15.35 -11.58 -18.28
C ARG A 179 14.88 -11.88 -16.86
N ARG A 180 15.17 -11.01 -15.89
CA ARG A 180 14.68 -11.12 -14.51
C ARG A 180 13.19 -10.85 -14.46
N GLU A 181 12.72 -9.83 -15.18
CA GLU A 181 11.29 -9.55 -15.32
C GLU A 181 10.55 -10.71 -16.01
N ALA A 182 11.09 -11.27 -17.09
CA ALA A 182 10.58 -12.47 -17.75
C ALA A 182 10.47 -13.68 -16.79
N ALA A 183 11.52 -13.91 -15.98
CA ALA A 183 11.51 -14.98 -14.98
C ALA A 183 10.45 -14.74 -13.90
N ASN A 184 10.36 -13.52 -13.36
CA ASN A 184 9.32 -13.13 -12.41
C ASN A 184 7.92 -13.36 -12.99
N GLN A 185 7.68 -12.96 -14.24
CA GLN A 185 6.38 -13.13 -14.90
C GLN A 185 5.98 -14.59 -15.02
N ARG A 186 6.92 -15.48 -15.39
CA ARG A 186 6.66 -16.93 -15.49
C ARG A 186 6.39 -17.57 -14.13
N GLU A 187 7.21 -17.26 -13.13
CA GLU A 187 7.01 -17.75 -11.77
C GLU A 187 5.67 -17.28 -11.21
N PHE A 188 5.35 -16.01 -11.44
CA PHE A 188 4.08 -15.43 -10.99
C PHE A 188 2.89 -16.06 -11.71
N ALA A 189 2.98 -16.32 -13.01
CA ALA A 189 1.96 -17.02 -13.78
C ALA A 189 1.70 -18.44 -13.25
N ALA A 190 2.76 -19.14 -12.81
CA ALA A 190 2.65 -20.48 -12.23
C ALA A 190 2.15 -20.49 -10.77
N GLY A 191 2.38 -19.40 -10.03
CA GLY A 191 1.91 -19.21 -8.65
C GLY A 191 0.61 -18.41 -8.60
N PRO A 192 0.60 -17.15 -8.11
CA PRO A 192 -0.64 -16.37 -7.97
C PRO A 192 -1.45 -16.16 -9.26
N GLY A 193 -0.79 -16.22 -10.42
CA GLY A 193 -1.40 -16.07 -11.74
C GLY A 193 -2.12 -17.33 -12.24
N SER A 194 -2.01 -18.47 -11.54
CA SER A 194 -2.76 -19.69 -11.89
C SER A 194 -4.24 -19.61 -11.49
N SER A 195 -4.62 -18.57 -10.74
CA SER A 195 -6.01 -18.29 -10.37
C SER A 195 -6.87 -18.01 -11.61
N SER A 196 -8.11 -18.49 -11.59
CA SER A 196 -9.07 -18.21 -12.67
C SER A 196 -9.53 -16.74 -12.73
N GLU A 197 -9.22 -15.97 -11.69
CA GLU A 197 -9.53 -14.53 -11.57
C GLU A 197 -8.51 -13.64 -12.28
N VAL A 198 -7.32 -14.17 -12.61
CA VAL A 198 -6.19 -13.39 -13.13
C VAL A 198 -5.69 -13.96 -14.46
N ILE A 199 -5.21 -13.08 -15.32
CA ILE A 199 -4.52 -13.41 -16.57
C ILE A 199 -3.13 -12.78 -16.50
N VAL A 200 -2.12 -13.61 -16.60
CA VAL A 200 -0.72 -13.19 -16.77
C VAL A 200 -0.32 -13.51 -18.21
N PRO A 201 0.06 -12.52 -19.04
CA PRO A 201 0.46 -12.77 -20.42
C PRO A 201 1.64 -13.74 -20.49
N ARG A 202 1.65 -14.64 -21.48
CA ARG A 202 2.78 -15.56 -21.66
C ARG A 202 4.00 -14.83 -22.20
N VAL A 203 5.18 -15.09 -21.62
CA VAL A 203 6.46 -14.56 -22.14
C VAL A 203 6.93 -15.38 -23.34
N ASP A 204 7.45 -14.71 -24.36
CA ASP A 204 8.24 -15.33 -25.42
C ASP A 204 9.73 -15.25 -25.07
N GLU A 205 10.25 -16.33 -24.50
CA GLU A 205 11.66 -16.40 -24.06
C GLU A 205 12.64 -16.36 -25.23
N THR A 206 12.22 -16.79 -26.43
CA THR A 206 13.12 -16.85 -27.59
C THR A 206 13.42 -15.47 -28.17
N LEU A 207 12.49 -14.53 -27.98
CA LEU A 207 12.61 -13.15 -28.44
C LEU A 207 12.95 -12.17 -27.32
N SER A 208 13.01 -12.64 -26.06
CA SER A 208 13.36 -11.82 -24.90
C SER A 208 14.85 -11.88 -24.60
N THR A 209 15.43 -10.72 -24.32
CA THR A 209 16.86 -10.51 -24.06
C THR A 209 17.03 -9.67 -22.78
N GLU A 210 18.25 -9.21 -22.48
CA GLU A 210 18.48 -8.29 -21.34
C GLU A 210 17.78 -6.93 -21.50
N ASN A 211 17.53 -6.48 -22.74
CA ASN A 211 17.02 -5.15 -23.07
C ASN A 211 15.67 -5.18 -23.82
N ILE A 212 15.16 -6.36 -24.15
CA ILE A 212 13.86 -6.56 -24.80
C ILE A 212 13.07 -7.62 -24.04
N LEU A 213 11.80 -7.34 -23.72
CA LEU A 213 10.85 -8.31 -23.21
C LEU A 213 9.69 -8.44 -24.19
N VAL A 214 9.45 -9.66 -24.69
CA VAL A 214 8.31 -9.97 -25.56
C VAL A 214 7.32 -10.80 -24.78
N SER A 215 6.07 -10.35 -24.71
CA SER A 215 4.98 -11.09 -24.07
C SER A 215 3.72 -11.07 -24.92
N GLU A 216 2.82 -12.01 -24.69
CA GLU A 216 1.50 -12.03 -25.31
C GLU A 216 0.76 -10.70 -25.15
N TRP A 217 0.08 -10.25 -26.21
CA TRP A 217 -0.77 -9.08 -26.15
C TRP A 217 -2.16 -9.48 -25.66
N ILE A 218 -2.49 -9.09 -24.44
CA ILE A 218 -3.83 -9.22 -23.89
C ILE A 218 -4.48 -7.84 -23.84
N ASP A 219 -5.63 -7.69 -24.47
CA ASP A 219 -6.43 -6.46 -24.45
C ASP A 219 -7.37 -6.45 -23.24
N GLY A 220 -7.78 -5.26 -22.81
CA GLY A 220 -8.70 -5.10 -21.70
C GLY A 220 -9.07 -3.65 -21.43
N ASP A 221 -10.15 -3.46 -20.67
CA ASP A 221 -10.63 -2.14 -20.26
C ASP A 221 -9.63 -1.50 -19.28
N THR A 222 -9.39 -0.20 -19.47
CA THR A 222 -8.60 0.60 -18.53
C THR A 222 -9.39 0.84 -17.25
N TRP A 223 -8.69 1.26 -16.20
CA TRP A 223 -9.34 1.59 -14.93
C TRP A 223 -10.43 2.67 -15.08
N GLU A 224 -10.17 3.71 -15.88
CA GLU A 224 -11.11 4.80 -16.14
C GLU A 224 -12.37 4.28 -16.84
N LYS A 225 -12.20 3.35 -17.78
CA LYS A 225 -13.31 2.71 -18.49
C LYS A 225 -14.12 1.80 -17.56
N VAL A 226 -13.47 1.09 -16.64
CA VAL A 226 -14.16 0.35 -15.58
C VAL A 226 -15.03 1.28 -14.75
N GLN A 227 -14.48 2.41 -14.29
CA GLN A 227 -15.23 3.36 -13.49
C GLN A 227 -16.42 3.97 -14.25
N ALA A 228 -16.24 4.31 -15.52
CA ALA A 228 -17.25 4.99 -16.33
C ALA A 228 -18.35 4.05 -16.86
N GLU A 229 -17.98 2.85 -17.31
CA GLU A 229 -18.86 2.02 -18.15
C GLU A 229 -19.32 0.71 -17.48
N TRP A 230 -18.61 0.22 -16.47
CA TRP A 230 -19.01 -1.05 -15.82
C TRP A 230 -20.18 -0.84 -14.86
N THR A 231 -21.09 -1.81 -14.83
CA THR A 231 -22.22 -1.84 -13.91
C THR A 231 -21.76 -2.01 -12.47
N GLN A 232 -22.56 -1.58 -11.50
CA GLN A 232 -22.20 -1.72 -10.08
C GLN A 232 -22.06 -3.19 -9.65
N GLN A 233 -22.81 -4.09 -10.28
CA GLN A 233 -22.68 -5.53 -10.05
C GLN A 233 -21.31 -6.05 -10.49
N GLU A 234 -20.88 -5.71 -11.72
CA GLU A 234 -19.55 -6.09 -12.23
C GLU A 234 -18.43 -5.50 -11.37
N LYS A 235 -18.57 -4.25 -10.93
CA LYS A 235 -17.60 -3.58 -10.04
C LYS A 235 -17.50 -4.26 -8.68
N THR A 236 -18.63 -4.63 -8.08
CA THR A 236 -18.67 -5.35 -6.80
C THR A 236 -18.01 -6.72 -6.93
N GLU A 237 -18.32 -7.46 -8.00
CA GLU A 237 -17.70 -8.76 -8.26
C GLU A 237 -16.19 -8.64 -8.49
N LEU A 238 -15.75 -7.64 -9.26
CA LEU A 238 -14.34 -7.35 -9.49
C LEU A 238 -13.61 -7.03 -8.17
N GLY A 239 -14.21 -6.23 -7.29
CA GLY A 239 -13.62 -5.91 -5.99
C GLY A 239 -13.44 -7.15 -5.10
N GLN A 240 -14.44 -8.04 -5.09
CA GLN A 240 -14.34 -9.31 -4.35
C GLN A 240 -13.24 -10.23 -4.88
N LYS A 241 -13.15 -10.37 -6.22
CA LYS A 241 -12.10 -11.16 -6.88
C LYS A 241 -10.72 -10.56 -6.64
N LEU A 242 -10.56 -9.24 -6.77
CA LEU A 242 -9.30 -8.55 -6.52
C LEU A 242 -8.77 -8.81 -5.11
N LEU A 243 -9.62 -8.66 -4.09
CA LEU A 243 -9.21 -8.89 -2.71
C LEU A 243 -8.94 -10.39 -2.45
N ARG A 244 -9.79 -11.28 -2.96
CA ARG A 244 -9.59 -12.74 -2.80
C ARG A 244 -8.25 -13.17 -3.40
N TRP A 245 -8.01 -12.81 -4.65
CA TRP A 245 -6.75 -13.08 -5.33
C TRP A 245 -5.57 -12.47 -4.57
N PHE A 246 -5.66 -11.22 -4.11
CA PHE A 246 -4.58 -10.58 -3.34
C PHE A 246 -4.24 -11.37 -2.07
N LEU A 247 -5.24 -11.80 -1.31
CA LEU A 247 -5.04 -12.61 -0.09
C LEU A 247 -4.46 -13.99 -0.40
N GLU A 248 -4.87 -14.60 -1.51
CA GLU A 248 -4.30 -15.87 -1.98
C GLU A 248 -2.83 -15.72 -2.42
N SER A 249 -2.53 -14.68 -3.18
CA SER A 249 -1.20 -14.27 -3.59
C SER A 249 -0.27 -14.13 -2.36
N LEU A 250 -0.74 -13.38 -1.36
CA LEU A 250 -0.02 -13.11 -0.12
C LEU A 250 0.16 -14.36 0.77
N PHE A 251 -0.93 -15.06 1.10
CA PHE A 251 -0.92 -16.08 2.15
C PHE A 251 -0.72 -17.51 1.65
N THR A 252 -1.10 -17.81 0.40
CA THR A 252 -0.89 -19.14 -0.19
C THR A 252 0.44 -19.21 -0.92
N TYR A 253 0.72 -18.26 -1.81
CA TYR A 253 1.89 -18.30 -2.68
C TYR A 253 3.10 -17.53 -2.13
N GLY A 254 2.86 -16.53 -1.28
CA GLY A 254 3.94 -15.71 -0.75
C GLY A 254 4.61 -14.83 -1.79
N GLN A 255 3.87 -14.48 -2.83
CA GLN A 255 4.33 -13.59 -3.88
C GLN A 255 3.25 -12.53 -4.06
N VAL A 256 3.63 -11.27 -4.16
CA VAL A 256 2.69 -10.16 -4.31
C VAL A 256 3.19 -9.26 -5.43
N HIS A 257 2.28 -8.90 -6.34
CA HIS A 257 2.57 -7.90 -7.35
C HIS A 257 2.62 -6.52 -6.67
N ALA A 258 3.81 -5.96 -6.53
CA ALA A 258 4.02 -4.75 -5.75
C ALA A 258 3.75 -3.45 -6.53
N ASP A 259 3.41 -3.56 -7.82
CA ASP A 259 3.10 -2.42 -8.68
C ASP A 259 1.77 -2.53 -9.44
N LEU A 260 0.66 -2.53 -8.71
CA LEU A 260 -0.69 -2.55 -9.27
C LEU A 260 -1.20 -1.14 -9.62
N HIS A 261 -0.40 -0.31 -10.29
CA HIS A 261 -0.91 0.98 -10.75
C HIS A 261 -1.80 0.82 -11.99
N PRO A 262 -2.70 1.79 -12.31
CA PRO A 262 -3.61 1.71 -13.46
C PRO A 262 -2.95 1.46 -14.82
N GLY A 263 -1.65 1.72 -14.98
CA GLY A 263 -0.92 1.42 -16.21
C GLY A 263 -0.56 -0.05 -16.38
N ASN A 264 -0.39 -0.78 -15.28
CA ASN A 264 0.07 -2.18 -15.23
C ASN A 264 -1.05 -3.18 -14.97
N ILE A 265 -2.31 -2.74 -14.98
CA ILE A 265 -3.48 -3.59 -14.79
C ILE A 265 -4.57 -3.26 -15.80
N ARG A 266 -5.22 -4.28 -16.35
CA ARG A 266 -6.43 -4.14 -17.19
C ARG A 266 -7.50 -5.09 -16.71
N PHE A 267 -8.72 -4.88 -17.18
CA PHE A 267 -9.87 -5.64 -16.74
C PHE A 267 -10.65 -6.16 -17.94
N ILE A 268 -11.04 -7.43 -17.89
CA ILE A 268 -11.80 -8.06 -18.97
C ILE A 268 -13.18 -8.46 -18.44
N ARG A 269 -14.22 -8.10 -19.19
CA ARG A 269 -15.58 -8.63 -18.99
C ARG A 269 -15.69 -10.01 -19.62
N GLY A 270 -16.40 -10.94 -18.98
CA GLY A 270 -16.64 -12.27 -19.53
C GLY A 270 -17.78 -13.00 -18.87
N CYS A 271 -18.27 -14.08 -19.51
CA CYS A 271 -19.38 -14.89 -19.01
C CYS A 271 -19.11 -15.57 -17.66
N GLY A 272 -17.84 -15.68 -17.25
CA GLY A 272 -17.41 -16.18 -15.93
C GLY A 272 -17.12 -15.09 -14.89
N GLY A 273 -17.61 -13.87 -15.14
CA GLY A 273 -17.32 -12.69 -14.34
C GLY A 273 -16.06 -11.94 -14.81
N PRO A 274 -15.74 -10.82 -14.17
CA PRO A 274 -14.59 -10.00 -14.54
C PRO A 274 -13.27 -10.70 -14.21
N LYS A 275 -12.26 -10.44 -15.03
CA LYS A 275 -10.88 -10.91 -14.84
C LYS A 275 -9.90 -9.76 -14.78
N ILE A 276 -8.83 -9.95 -14.02
CA ILE A 276 -7.74 -9.00 -13.85
C ILE A 276 -6.58 -9.42 -14.76
N VAL A 277 -6.09 -8.52 -15.60
CA VAL A 277 -4.89 -8.74 -16.41
C VAL A 277 -3.75 -7.95 -15.79
N LEU A 278 -2.63 -8.61 -15.53
CA LEU A 278 -1.45 -7.98 -14.92
C LEU A 278 -0.32 -7.86 -15.94
N TYR A 279 0.34 -6.71 -15.94
CA TYR A 279 1.51 -6.41 -16.75
C TYR A 279 2.65 -5.90 -15.85
N ASP A 280 3.87 -5.92 -16.39
CA ASP A 280 5.09 -5.44 -15.73
C ASP A 280 5.39 -6.14 -14.39
N PHE A 281 6.19 -7.20 -14.50
CA PHE A 281 6.60 -8.01 -13.36
C PHE A 281 7.98 -7.59 -12.83
N GLY A 282 8.36 -6.33 -13.06
CA GLY A 282 9.60 -5.74 -12.56
C GLY A 282 9.62 -5.61 -11.04
N SER A 283 8.45 -5.63 -10.38
CA SER A 283 8.30 -5.47 -8.94
C SER A 283 7.40 -6.56 -8.35
N VAL A 284 7.98 -7.72 -8.06
CA VAL A 284 7.31 -8.84 -7.36
C VAL A 284 7.93 -9.01 -5.98
N TYR A 285 7.13 -8.75 -4.94
CA TYR A 285 7.56 -8.93 -3.56
C TYR A 285 7.34 -10.37 -3.10
N ARG A 286 8.38 -11.00 -2.56
CA ARG A 286 8.32 -12.38 -2.05
C ARG A 286 8.41 -12.38 -0.53
N LEU A 287 7.46 -13.03 0.12
CA LEU A 287 7.39 -13.19 1.56
C LEU A 287 7.84 -14.59 1.97
N THR A 288 8.61 -14.68 3.05
CA THR A 288 8.93 -15.97 3.67
C THR A 288 7.70 -16.55 4.36
N ASP A 289 7.66 -17.87 4.56
CA ASP A 289 6.62 -18.55 5.32
C ASP A 289 6.41 -17.91 6.70
N THR A 290 7.51 -17.62 7.40
CA THR A 290 7.51 -16.90 8.67
C THR A 290 6.79 -15.56 8.60
N GLN A 291 7.07 -14.73 7.59
CA GLN A 291 6.40 -13.44 7.42
C GLN A 291 4.90 -13.62 7.15
N ARG A 292 4.52 -14.55 6.27
CA ARG A 292 3.13 -14.83 5.91
C ARG A 292 2.32 -15.31 7.11
N TRP A 293 2.87 -16.27 7.83
CA TRP A 293 2.28 -16.82 9.04
C TRP A 293 2.21 -15.79 10.17
N THR A 294 3.22 -14.95 10.33
CA THR A 294 3.20 -13.87 11.33
C THR A 294 2.13 -12.83 11.01
N LEU A 295 1.98 -12.44 9.74
CA LEU A 295 0.87 -11.57 9.30
C LEU A 295 -0.50 -12.21 9.55
N LEU A 296 -0.67 -13.51 9.25
CA LEU A 296 -1.90 -14.24 9.55
C LEU A 296 -2.19 -14.26 11.05
N ARG A 297 -1.18 -14.58 11.89
CA ARG A 297 -1.34 -14.57 13.35
C ARG A 297 -1.65 -13.18 13.89
N LEU A 298 -1.10 -12.11 13.30
CA LEU A 298 -1.44 -10.75 13.67
C LEU A 298 -2.90 -10.41 13.35
N ILE A 299 -3.40 -10.82 12.19
CA ILE A 299 -4.83 -10.69 11.84
C ILE A 299 -5.70 -11.47 12.82
N ASP A 300 -5.33 -12.73 13.08
CA ASP A 300 -6.05 -13.64 13.95
C ASP A 300 -6.11 -13.13 15.41
N ALA A 301 -4.96 -12.73 15.94
CA ALA A 301 -4.80 -12.16 17.28
C ALA A 301 -5.54 -10.84 17.42
N THR A 302 -5.59 -10.01 16.38
CA THR A 302 -6.37 -8.76 16.40
C THR A 302 -7.88 -9.04 16.39
N ARG A 303 -8.34 -10.01 15.58
CA ARG A 303 -9.74 -10.44 15.55
C ARG A 303 -10.20 -11.04 16.89
N ARG A 304 -9.36 -11.86 17.53
CA ARG A 304 -9.67 -12.52 18.81
C ARG A 304 -9.26 -11.73 20.04
N GLN A 305 -8.46 -10.68 19.87
CA GLN A 305 -7.89 -9.86 20.93
C GLN A 305 -7.10 -10.71 21.94
N SER A 306 -6.28 -11.63 21.43
CA SER A 306 -5.72 -12.74 22.22
C SER A 306 -4.22 -12.65 22.49
N GLU A 307 -3.47 -11.82 21.78
CA GLU A 307 -2.01 -11.76 21.90
C GLU A 307 -1.48 -10.34 21.62
N ALA A 308 -0.51 -9.87 22.40
CA ALA A 308 0.11 -8.55 22.20
C ALA A 308 0.73 -8.39 20.78
N PRO A 309 0.59 -7.22 20.12
CA PRO A 309 1.10 -7.04 18.77
C PRO A 309 2.63 -6.90 18.68
N LEU A 310 3.29 -6.43 19.76
CA LEU A 310 4.70 -6.07 19.69
C LEU A 310 5.62 -7.24 19.29
N PRO A 311 5.51 -8.45 19.88
CA PRO A 311 6.29 -9.61 19.43
C PRO A 311 6.04 -9.98 17.96
N LEU A 312 4.80 -9.84 17.48
CA LEU A 312 4.44 -10.12 16.08
C LEU A 312 5.03 -9.07 15.13
N LEU A 313 4.97 -7.79 15.49
CA LEU A 313 5.57 -6.71 14.71
C LEU A 313 7.10 -6.85 14.69
N ALA A 314 7.73 -7.23 15.81
CA ALA A 314 9.15 -7.51 15.89
C ALA A 314 9.56 -8.67 14.95
N GLU A 315 8.78 -9.75 14.92
CA GLU A 315 8.99 -10.88 13.99
C GLU A 315 8.81 -10.47 12.52
N LEU A 316 7.96 -9.47 12.24
CA LEU A 316 7.84 -8.85 10.92
C LEU A 316 9.01 -7.91 10.59
N GLY A 317 9.97 -7.74 11.50
CA GLY A 317 11.16 -6.91 11.34
C GLY A 317 10.97 -5.46 11.75
N PHE A 318 9.93 -5.13 12.52
CA PHE A 318 9.81 -3.78 13.07
C PHE A 318 10.84 -3.54 14.19
N ASP A 319 11.42 -2.35 14.21
CA ASP A 319 12.32 -1.90 15.26
C ASP A 319 11.59 -1.78 16.60
N VAL A 320 11.98 -2.64 17.55
CA VAL A 320 11.37 -2.73 18.88
C VAL A 320 11.61 -1.46 19.68
N ASP A 321 12.79 -0.84 19.59
CA ASP A 321 13.12 0.35 20.38
C ASP A 321 12.25 1.54 19.96
N LEU A 322 11.92 1.62 18.68
CA LEU A 322 10.99 2.63 18.14
C LEU A 322 9.52 2.34 18.47
N LEU A 323 9.15 1.06 18.61
CA LEU A 323 7.79 0.64 18.96
C LEU A 323 7.52 0.55 20.46
N GLN A 324 8.54 0.41 21.30
CA GLN A 324 8.37 0.27 22.76
C GLN A 324 7.59 1.45 23.38
N PRO A 325 7.82 2.73 23.03
CA PRO A 325 7.01 3.86 23.53
C PRO A 325 5.53 3.80 23.09
N LEU A 326 5.24 3.04 22.04
CA LEU A 326 3.91 2.84 21.50
C LEU A 326 3.23 1.57 22.07
N SER A 327 3.90 0.76 22.89
CA SER A 327 3.44 -0.60 23.27
C SER A 327 1.97 -0.66 23.71
N GLY A 328 1.56 0.23 24.62
CA GLY A 328 0.18 0.29 25.12
C GLY A 328 -0.87 0.75 24.09
N ARG A 329 -0.44 1.41 23.00
CA ARG A 329 -1.30 1.84 21.89
C ARG A 329 -1.29 0.87 20.71
N LEU A 330 -0.31 -0.03 20.60
CA LEU A 330 -0.20 -0.99 19.50
C LEU A 330 -1.47 -1.86 19.33
N PRO A 331 -2.13 -2.34 20.40
CA PRO A 331 -3.40 -3.05 20.27
C PRO A 331 -4.50 -2.25 19.55
N ALA A 332 -4.70 -0.99 19.96
CA ALA A 332 -5.67 -0.09 19.34
C ALA A 332 -5.26 0.25 17.89
N LEU A 333 -3.96 0.44 17.67
CA LEU A 333 -3.39 0.67 16.34
C LEU A 333 -3.67 -0.50 15.39
N CYS A 334 -3.43 -1.73 15.83
CA CYS A 334 -3.71 -2.93 15.04
C CYS A 334 -5.20 -3.09 14.76
N ARG A 335 -6.08 -2.80 15.72
CA ARG A 335 -7.54 -2.78 15.48
C ARG A 335 -7.92 -1.78 14.39
N ILE A 336 -7.31 -0.60 14.36
CA ILE A 336 -7.54 0.39 13.29
C ILE A 336 -6.97 -0.13 11.96
N LEU A 337 -5.74 -0.64 11.94
CA LEU A 337 -5.06 -1.11 10.73
C LEU A 337 -5.66 -2.38 10.11
N LEU A 338 -6.38 -3.18 10.88
CA LEU A 338 -6.94 -4.47 10.45
C LEU A 338 -8.46 -4.51 10.56
N GLU A 339 -9.10 -3.36 10.80
CA GLU A 339 -10.55 -3.24 10.97
C GLU A 339 -11.38 -3.97 9.90
N PRO A 340 -11.06 -3.87 8.59
CA PRO A 340 -11.84 -4.56 7.57
C PRO A 340 -11.87 -6.08 7.80
N PHE A 341 -10.76 -6.67 8.24
CA PHE A 341 -10.66 -8.11 8.55
C PHE A 341 -11.41 -8.50 9.83
N CYS A 342 -11.66 -7.54 10.72
CA CYS A 342 -12.43 -7.73 11.95
C CYS A 342 -13.94 -7.53 11.74
N SER A 343 -14.38 -7.03 10.58
CA SER A 343 -15.78 -6.81 10.26
C SER A 343 -16.50 -8.10 9.88
N ASP A 344 -17.68 -8.32 10.46
CA ASP A 344 -18.60 -9.42 10.13
C ASP A 344 -19.60 -9.07 9.02
N TYR A 345 -19.51 -7.87 8.44
CA TYR A 345 -20.37 -7.36 7.36
C TYR A 345 -19.53 -6.83 6.19
N PRO A 346 -20.11 -6.66 4.98
CA PRO A 346 -19.43 -6.05 3.85
C PRO A 346 -18.87 -4.67 4.22
N TYR A 347 -17.55 -4.53 4.16
CA TYR A 347 -16.83 -3.35 4.59
C TYR A 347 -16.66 -2.36 3.44
N ASP A 348 -17.07 -1.11 3.66
CA ASP A 348 -16.82 0.02 2.76
C ASP A 348 -15.51 0.71 3.17
N VAL A 349 -14.50 0.59 2.31
CA VAL A 349 -13.16 1.14 2.52
C VAL A 349 -13.18 2.66 2.74
N ARG A 350 -14.15 3.40 2.18
CA ARG A 350 -14.28 4.85 2.38
C ARG A 350 -14.60 5.23 3.82
N GLN A 351 -15.21 4.33 4.57
CA GLN A 351 -15.56 4.55 5.98
C GLN A 351 -14.36 4.33 6.90
N TRP A 352 -13.29 3.69 6.41
CA TRP A 352 -12.13 3.34 7.21
C TRP A 352 -11.45 4.55 7.84
N LYS A 353 -11.37 5.66 7.07
CA LYS A 353 -10.76 6.94 7.50
C LYS A 353 -9.43 6.71 8.22
N LEU A 354 -8.57 5.88 7.61
CA LEU A 354 -7.38 5.36 8.24
C LEU A 354 -6.43 6.47 8.70
N SER A 355 -6.06 7.40 7.81
CA SER A 355 -5.08 8.45 8.11
C SER A 355 -5.51 9.38 9.26
N PRO A 356 -6.76 9.92 9.29
CA PRO A 356 -7.26 10.69 10.44
C PRO A 356 -7.20 9.92 11.76
N ARG A 357 -7.61 8.65 11.77
CA ARG A 357 -7.65 7.83 13.00
C ARG A 357 -6.26 7.46 13.50
N LEU A 358 -5.32 7.17 12.59
CA LEU A 358 -3.91 6.99 12.93
C LEU A 358 -3.30 8.27 13.51
N ASN A 359 -3.64 9.43 12.94
CA ASN A 359 -3.16 10.72 13.45
C ASN A 359 -3.70 11.02 14.84
N GLU A 360 -4.97 10.72 15.09
CA GLU A 360 -5.60 10.88 16.40
C GLU A 360 -4.98 9.97 17.46
N LEU A 361 -4.66 8.72 17.11
CA LEU A 361 -4.08 7.75 18.04
C LEU A 361 -2.59 7.99 18.33
N LEU A 362 -1.80 8.28 17.29
CA LEU A 362 -0.34 8.30 17.39
C LEU A 362 0.25 9.70 17.50
N GLY A 363 -0.46 10.75 17.05
CA GLY A 363 0.05 12.12 17.04
C GLY A 363 1.44 12.22 16.41
N ASP A 364 2.37 12.85 17.13
CA ASP A 364 3.76 13.05 16.68
C ASP A 364 4.55 11.74 16.53
N GLU A 365 4.15 10.68 17.23
CA GLU A 365 4.80 9.36 17.16
C GLU A 365 4.33 8.51 15.98
N ARG A 366 3.42 9.05 15.15
CA ARG A 366 3.07 8.44 13.86
C ARG A 366 4.30 8.22 12.99
N MET A 367 5.29 9.12 13.06
CA MET A 367 6.54 8.94 12.33
C MET A 367 7.32 7.74 12.87
N ASN A 368 7.43 7.59 14.19
CA ASN A 368 8.13 6.46 14.83
C ASN A 368 7.60 5.11 14.35
N PHE A 369 6.26 4.94 14.31
CA PHE A 369 5.65 3.72 13.78
C PHE A 369 6.01 3.48 12.30
N ARG A 370 6.01 4.53 11.48
CA ARG A 370 6.33 4.41 10.04
C ARG A 370 7.79 4.04 9.80
N ILE A 371 8.71 4.61 10.55
CA ILE A 371 10.15 4.37 10.38
C ILE A 371 10.62 3.06 11.05
N ALA A 372 9.84 2.54 12.00
CA ALA A 372 10.13 1.26 12.64
C ALA A 372 9.98 0.08 11.66
N GLY A 373 9.12 0.18 10.65
CA GLY A 373 8.90 -0.91 9.69
C GLY A 373 10.12 -1.14 8.78
N PRO A 374 10.42 -2.40 8.39
CA PRO A 374 11.56 -2.68 7.56
C PRO A 374 11.35 -2.14 6.13
N PRO A 375 12.40 -1.71 5.41
CA PRO A 375 12.28 -1.07 4.10
C PRO A 375 11.51 -1.90 3.07
N ARG A 376 11.68 -3.22 3.10
CA ARG A 376 11.02 -4.17 2.19
C ARG A 376 9.50 -4.22 2.37
N LEU A 377 8.98 -3.85 3.55
CA LEU A 377 7.55 -3.81 3.80
C LEU A 377 6.83 -2.78 2.91
N LEU A 378 7.54 -1.76 2.42
CA LEU A 378 6.98 -0.77 1.48
C LEU A 378 6.33 -1.42 0.26
N PHE A 379 6.91 -2.49 -0.29
CA PHE A 379 6.37 -3.15 -1.47
C PHE A 379 5.02 -3.82 -1.18
N LEU A 380 4.89 -4.47 -0.02
CA LEU A 380 3.63 -5.04 0.44
C LEU A 380 2.59 -3.95 0.72
N LEU A 381 2.98 -2.88 1.40
CA LEU A 381 2.09 -1.76 1.70
C LEU A 381 1.60 -1.09 0.43
N ARG A 382 2.46 -0.93 -0.59
CA ARG A 382 2.09 -0.38 -1.90
C ARG A 382 1.06 -1.28 -2.61
N ALA A 383 1.29 -2.59 -2.62
CA ALA A 383 0.34 -3.54 -3.21
C ALA A 383 -1.02 -3.49 -2.50
N PHE A 384 -0.99 -3.48 -1.16
CA PHE A 384 -2.19 -3.41 -0.34
C PHE A 384 -2.95 -2.08 -0.54
N GLN A 385 -2.23 -0.97 -0.62
CA GLN A 385 -2.80 0.34 -0.90
C GLN A 385 -3.45 0.39 -2.29
N ALA A 386 -2.86 -0.25 -3.29
CA ALA A 386 -3.49 -0.35 -4.61
C ALA A 386 -4.84 -1.07 -4.54
N VAL A 387 -4.92 -2.18 -3.80
CA VAL A 387 -6.20 -2.89 -3.56
C VAL A 387 -7.23 -1.98 -2.90
N ILE A 388 -6.83 -1.22 -1.87
CA ILE A 388 -7.68 -0.22 -1.22
C ILE A 388 -8.19 0.81 -2.24
N THR A 389 -7.32 1.37 -3.07
CA THR A 389 -7.68 2.35 -4.10
C THR A 389 -8.71 1.79 -5.09
N TYR A 390 -8.51 0.57 -5.57
CA TYR A 390 -9.47 -0.08 -6.47
C TYR A 390 -10.81 -0.33 -5.77
N LEU A 391 -10.81 -0.89 -4.56
CA LEU A 391 -12.06 -1.12 -3.82
C LEU A 391 -12.85 0.17 -3.58
N THR A 392 -12.15 1.25 -3.21
CA THR A 392 -12.75 2.58 -3.06
C THR A 392 -13.35 3.09 -4.37
N GLY A 393 -12.59 3.05 -5.47
CA GLY A 393 -13.06 3.58 -6.75
C GLY A 393 -14.08 2.70 -7.48
N LEU A 394 -14.19 1.42 -7.10
CA LEU A 394 -15.25 0.50 -7.52
C LEU A 394 -16.56 0.70 -6.74
N ASP A 395 -16.52 1.41 -5.60
CA ASP A 395 -17.61 1.39 -4.61
C ASP A 395 -17.99 -0.05 -4.22
N ALA A 396 -16.97 -0.89 -4.04
CA ALA A 396 -17.14 -2.32 -3.76
C ALA A 396 -17.07 -2.58 -2.25
N GLN A 397 -18.19 -3.01 -1.67
CA GLN A 397 -18.23 -3.49 -0.29
C GLN A 397 -17.89 -4.97 -0.24
N VAL A 398 -16.89 -5.35 0.55
CA VAL A 398 -16.36 -6.72 0.57
C VAL A 398 -16.33 -7.25 2.00
N MET A 399 -16.57 -8.55 2.19
CA MET A 399 -16.44 -9.20 3.50
C MET A 399 -15.02 -9.73 3.70
N TRP A 400 -14.09 -8.86 4.11
CA TRP A 400 -12.66 -9.21 4.22
C TRP A 400 -12.42 -10.34 5.22
N GLY A 401 -13.10 -10.32 6.37
CA GLY A 401 -13.06 -11.39 7.36
C GLY A 401 -13.41 -12.76 6.76
N LYS A 402 -14.44 -12.82 5.90
CA LYS A 402 -14.84 -14.05 5.20
C LYS A 402 -13.80 -14.51 4.16
N LEU A 403 -13.10 -13.58 3.51
CA LEU A 403 -12.08 -13.90 2.52
C LEU A 403 -10.76 -14.35 3.14
N VAL A 404 -10.39 -13.83 4.33
CA VAL A 404 -9.16 -14.24 5.03
C VAL A 404 -9.34 -15.54 5.83
N GLU A 405 -10.57 -15.88 6.23
CA GLU A 405 -10.89 -17.04 7.07
C GLU A 405 -10.33 -18.38 6.52
N PRO A 406 -10.43 -18.72 5.22
CA PRO A 406 -9.87 -19.97 4.71
C PRO A 406 -8.34 -20.06 4.89
N HIS A 407 -7.62 -18.95 4.79
CA HIS A 407 -6.17 -18.89 5.02
C HIS A 407 -5.84 -19.07 6.50
N LEU A 408 -6.61 -18.44 7.39
CA LEU A 408 -6.47 -18.59 8.84
C LEU A 408 -6.72 -20.02 9.31
N GLN A 409 -7.67 -20.73 8.69
CA GLN A 409 -7.97 -22.13 9.01
C GLN A 409 -6.89 -23.06 8.49
N ARG A 410 -6.46 -22.88 7.23
CA ARG A 410 -5.43 -23.70 6.60
C ARG A 410 -4.09 -23.63 7.34
N GLU A 411 -3.67 -22.43 7.72
CA GLU A 411 -2.33 -22.20 8.27
C GLU A 411 -2.29 -22.17 9.81
N ARG A 412 -3.41 -22.46 10.50
CA ARG A 412 -3.51 -22.35 11.98
C ARG A 412 -2.42 -23.08 12.73
N ALA A 413 -2.14 -24.32 12.33
CA ALA A 413 -1.12 -25.13 12.96
C ALA A 413 0.30 -24.58 12.72
N ALA A 414 0.53 -23.92 11.58
CA ALA A 414 1.83 -23.37 11.22
C ALA A 414 2.10 -22.08 11.99
N TYR A 415 1.19 -21.10 11.93
CA TYR A 415 1.40 -19.83 12.62
C TYR A 415 1.30 -19.94 14.15
N GLY A 416 0.52 -20.90 14.67
CA GLY A 416 0.46 -21.18 16.11
C GLY A 416 1.75 -21.76 16.70
N LYS A 417 2.63 -22.34 15.86
CA LYS A 417 3.94 -22.87 16.27
C LYS A 417 5.08 -21.85 16.13
N LEU A 418 4.82 -20.67 15.58
CA LEU A 418 5.83 -19.63 15.46
C LEU A 418 6.36 -19.25 16.84
N SER A 419 7.69 -19.33 16.98
CA SER A 419 8.41 -18.89 18.16
C SER A 419 8.66 -17.39 18.04
N LEU A 420 7.88 -16.59 18.75
CA LEU A 420 8.01 -15.15 18.71
C LEU A 420 9.16 -14.66 19.61
N PRO A 421 9.76 -13.50 19.31
CA PRO A 421 10.73 -12.86 20.17
C PRO A 421 10.13 -12.61 21.57
N LYS A 422 10.88 -12.94 22.63
CA LYS A 422 10.46 -12.67 24.00
C LYS A 422 10.66 -11.19 24.32
N ILE A 423 9.60 -10.41 24.16
CA ILE A 423 9.59 -8.97 24.44
C ILE A 423 8.56 -8.71 25.53
N VAL A 424 8.93 -7.92 26.54
CA VAL A 424 8.00 -7.47 27.57
C VAL A 424 7.16 -6.34 27.00
N SER A 425 5.86 -6.57 26.82
CA SER A 425 4.89 -5.58 26.38
C SER A 425 3.61 -5.68 27.18
N ASP A 426 2.83 -4.60 27.22
CA ASP A 426 1.46 -4.64 27.70
C ASP A 426 0.64 -5.60 26.83
N ASP A 427 -0.14 -6.48 27.46
CA ASP A 427 -0.96 -7.49 26.78
C ASP A 427 -2.37 -6.95 26.48
N PHE A 428 -3.04 -7.43 25.43
CA PHE A 428 -4.47 -7.15 25.18
C PHE A 428 -5.35 -7.54 26.37
N SER A 429 -4.93 -8.51 27.19
CA SER A 429 -5.64 -8.89 28.43
C SER A 429 -5.71 -7.76 29.46
N THR A 430 -4.83 -6.75 29.35
CA THR A 430 -4.83 -5.57 30.22
C THR A 430 -5.67 -4.42 29.66
N LEU A 431 -6.19 -4.55 28.43
CA LEU A 431 -7.07 -3.56 27.81
C LEU A 431 -8.53 -3.91 28.06
N ALA A 432 -9.34 -2.86 28.20
CA ALA A 432 -10.76 -3.01 28.35
C ALA A 432 -11.38 -3.61 27.10
N GLN A 433 -12.19 -4.64 27.33
CA GLN A 433 -12.96 -5.33 26.30
C GLN A 433 -14.40 -4.81 26.26
N LYS A 434 -14.88 -4.26 27.37
CA LYS A 434 -16.25 -3.83 27.56
C LYS A 434 -16.31 -2.36 27.94
N LEU A 435 -17.27 -1.67 27.34
CA LEU A 435 -17.77 -0.40 27.83
C LEU A 435 -19.00 -0.68 28.69
N LYS A 436 -19.00 -0.15 29.90
CA LYS A 436 -20.11 -0.25 30.84
C LYS A 436 -20.74 1.11 31.02
N VAL A 437 -22.06 1.17 30.89
CA VAL A 437 -22.87 2.34 31.20
C VAL A 437 -23.89 1.92 32.26
N GLN A 438 -23.79 2.50 33.45
CA GLN A 438 -24.70 2.22 34.55
C GLN A 438 -25.47 3.48 34.93
N VAL A 439 -26.78 3.34 35.14
CA VAL A 439 -27.65 4.39 35.66
C VAL A 439 -28.29 3.92 36.96
N LYS A 440 -28.12 4.68 38.04
CA LYS A 440 -28.78 4.48 39.34
C LYS A 440 -29.80 5.58 39.58
N ARG A 441 -30.94 5.26 40.21
CA ARG A 441 -31.93 6.23 40.72
C ARG A 441 -32.20 5.94 42.19
N GLY A 442 -32.06 6.94 43.06
CA GLY A 442 -32.22 6.75 44.51
C GLY A 442 -31.32 5.65 45.11
N GLY A 443 -30.11 5.48 44.57
CA GLY A 443 -29.16 4.45 44.99
C GLY A 443 -29.37 3.04 44.39
N MET A 444 -30.50 2.78 43.72
CA MET A 444 -30.77 1.49 43.03
C MET A 444 -30.38 1.54 41.56
N VAL A 445 -29.74 0.49 41.05
CA VAL A 445 -29.39 0.37 39.63
C VAL A 445 -30.66 0.15 38.80
N THR A 446 -31.02 1.12 37.97
CA THR A 446 -32.21 1.05 37.12
C THR A 446 -31.89 0.64 35.68
N ALA A 447 -30.65 0.83 35.23
CA ALA A 447 -30.19 0.35 33.92
C ALA A 447 -28.68 0.05 33.96
N CYS A 448 -28.25 -1.00 33.27
CA CYS A 448 -26.86 -1.35 33.08
C CYS A 448 -26.68 -1.93 31.67
N VAL A 449 -25.91 -1.25 30.84
CA VAL A 449 -25.62 -1.67 29.47
C VAL A 449 -24.15 -2.06 29.38
N THR A 450 -23.89 -3.19 28.72
CA THR A 450 -22.55 -3.69 28.43
C THR A 450 -22.37 -3.72 26.92
N LEU A 451 -21.39 -2.97 26.42
CA LEU A 451 -21.07 -2.85 25.00
C LEU A 451 -19.62 -3.28 24.77
N PRO A 452 -19.20 -3.58 23.53
CA PRO A 452 -17.78 -3.67 23.20
C PRO A 452 -17.07 -2.35 23.52
N ALA A 453 -15.82 -2.38 23.97
CA ALA A 453 -15.05 -1.16 24.28
C ALA A 453 -14.96 -0.17 23.11
N SER A 454 -15.00 -0.66 21.86
CA SER A 454 -15.06 0.17 20.64
C SER A 454 -16.33 1.02 20.52
N ALA A 455 -17.41 0.69 21.25
CA ALA A 455 -18.63 1.48 21.28
C ALA A 455 -18.43 2.87 21.90
N ILE A 456 -17.30 3.12 22.59
CA ILE A 456 -16.93 4.45 23.10
C ILE A 456 -16.89 5.50 21.98
N ASP A 457 -16.58 5.09 20.75
CA ASP A 457 -16.50 5.97 19.58
C ASP A 457 -17.86 6.56 19.18
N ARG A 458 -18.93 5.93 19.65
CA ARG A 458 -20.33 6.32 19.44
C ARG A 458 -21.06 6.50 20.77
N LEU A 459 -20.33 6.89 21.82
CA LEU A 459 -20.88 6.96 23.17
C LEU A 459 -22.16 7.81 23.23
N GLU A 460 -22.20 8.92 22.48
CA GLU A 460 -23.38 9.80 22.35
C GLU A 460 -24.64 9.05 21.88
N ASP A 461 -24.52 8.05 21.00
CA ASP A 461 -25.66 7.27 20.48
C ASP A 461 -26.31 6.39 21.56
N PHE A 462 -25.59 6.12 22.65
CA PHE A 462 -26.02 5.24 23.75
C PHE A 462 -26.46 6.02 25.00
N LEU A 463 -26.35 7.35 24.99
CA LEU A 463 -26.76 8.20 26.10
C LEU A 463 -28.18 8.76 25.85
N ASP A 464 -29.00 8.80 26.89
CA ASP A 464 -30.33 9.39 26.80
C ASP A 464 -30.26 10.93 26.70
N PRO A 465 -31.28 11.60 26.09
CA PRO A 465 -31.25 13.04 25.86
C PRO A 465 -31.02 13.90 27.10
N GLN A 466 -31.52 13.47 28.27
CA GLN A 466 -31.33 14.20 29.52
C GLN A 466 -29.88 14.08 30.02
N THR A 467 -29.20 12.96 29.75
CA THR A 467 -27.78 12.78 30.09
C THR A 467 -26.90 13.65 29.18
N CYS A 468 -27.23 13.73 27.88
CA CYS A 468 -26.54 14.63 26.94
C CYS A 468 -26.69 16.11 27.34
N GLN A 469 -27.86 16.52 27.84
CA GLN A 469 -28.08 17.87 28.33
C GLN A 469 -27.20 18.19 29.56
N LYS A 470 -27.14 17.28 30.53
CA LYS A 470 -26.31 17.42 31.74
C LYS A 470 -24.80 17.51 31.40
N ILE A 471 -24.35 16.70 30.44
CA ILE A 471 -22.97 16.75 29.92
C ILE A 471 -22.63 18.14 29.36
N ALA A 472 -23.57 18.75 28.63
CA ALA A 472 -23.42 20.11 28.13
C ALA A 472 -23.41 21.16 29.26
N GLU A 473 -24.24 20.98 30.30
CA GLU A 473 -24.29 21.84 31.50
C GLU A 473 -22.99 21.78 32.32
N GLU A 474 -22.43 20.60 32.52
CA GLU A 474 -21.15 20.38 33.21
C GLU A 474 -19.92 20.65 32.32
N ARG A 475 -20.14 21.04 31.06
CA ARG A 475 -19.11 21.33 30.05
C ARG A 475 -18.12 20.17 29.85
N LEU A 476 -18.59 18.93 30.00
CA LEU A 476 -17.80 17.75 29.70
C LEU A 476 -17.67 17.59 28.19
N ASP A 477 -16.45 17.70 27.68
CA ASP A 477 -16.16 17.46 26.27
C ASP A 477 -16.06 15.95 26.03
N LEU A 478 -17.18 15.33 25.65
CA LEU A 478 -17.24 13.91 25.31
C LEU A 478 -16.22 13.54 24.23
N LYS A 479 -16.00 14.41 23.25
CA LYS A 479 -15.03 14.15 22.17
C LYS A 479 -13.60 14.14 22.72
N ALA A 480 -13.28 15.01 23.68
CA ALA A 480 -11.99 14.99 24.37
C ALA A 480 -11.84 13.74 25.25
N ILE A 481 -12.89 13.30 25.95
CA ILE A 481 -12.89 12.09 26.77
C ILE A 481 -12.68 10.84 25.91
N VAL A 482 -13.40 10.71 24.79
CA VAL A 482 -13.22 9.62 23.83
C VAL A 482 -11.79 9.64 23.26
N ARG A 483 -11.27 10.81 22.94
CA ARG A 483 -9.88 10.98 22.46
C ARG A 483 -8.87 10.54 23.51
N ASP A 484 -9.06 10.91 24.77
CA ASP A 484 -8.18 10.52 25.87
C ASP A 484 -8.21 9.01 26.13
N VAL A 485 -9.39 8.40 26.09
CA VAL A 485 -9.55 6.93 26.16
C VAL A 485 -8.80 6.23 25.01
N ARG A 486 -8.91 6.74 23.78
CA ARG A 486 -8.18 6.23 22.62
C ARG A 486 -6.67 6.42 22.79
N HIS A 487 -6.24 7.59 23.24
CA HIS A 487 -4.83 7.92 23.47
C HIS A 487 -4.20 7.01 24.53
N ARG A 488 -4.95 6.70 25.60
CA ARG A 488 -4.54 5.75 26.63
C ARG A 488 -4.58 4.29 26.15
N GLY A 489 -5.18 4.00 24.98
CA GLY A 489 -5.21 2.65 24.41
C GLY A 489 -6.32 1.76 24.98
N TYR A 490 -7.42 2.32 25.49
CA TYR A 490 -8.53 1.59 26.13
C TYR A 490 -8.15 0.88 27.44
N VAL A 491 -7.34 1.51 28.30
CA VAL A 491 -7.03 0.95 29.64
C VAL A 491 -8.32 0.87 30.48
N PRO A 492 -8.58 -0.25 31.20
CA PRO A 492 -9.68 -0.38 32.13
C PRO A 492 -9.66 0.72 33.20
N GLY A 493 -10.83 1.27 33.47
CA GLY A 493 -10.96 2.37 34.42
C GLY A 493 -12.16 3.28 34.14
N PRO A 494 -12.42 4.23 35.05
CA PRO A 494 -13.51 5.18 34.89
C PRO A 494 -13.29 6.06 33.66
N VAL A 495 -14.36 6.27 32.88
CA VAL A 495 -14.40 7.21 31.75
C VAL A 495 -14.95 8.54 32.24
N PHE A 496 -16.16 8.55 32.80
CA PHE A 496 -16.73 9.68 33.52
C PHE A 496 -17.86 9.24 34.46
N GLU A 497 -18.19 10.09 35.42
CA GLU A 497 -19.32 9.95 36.33
C GLU A 497 -20.10 11.25 36.35
N LEU A 498 -21.43 11.15 36.34
CA LEU A 498 -22.36 12.27 36.42
C LEU A 498 -23.38 11.99 37.53
N THR A 499 -23.55 12.96 38.41
CA THR A 499 -24.54 12.88 39.50
C THR A 499 -25.55 14.01 39.35
N ASP A 500 -26.84 13.64 39.36
CA ASP A 500 -27.95 14.57 39.44
C ASP A 500 -28.91 14.20 40.58
N PRO A 501 -29.78 15.12 41.03
CA PRO A 501 -30.68 14.87 42.17
C PRO A 501 -31.62 13.66 41.99
N GLN A 502 -31.78 13.15 40.77
CA GLN A 502 -32.67 12.06 40.41
C GLN A 502 -31.90 10.77 40.06
N ARG A 503 -30.64 10.85 39.60
CA ARG A 503 -29.85 9.70 39.14
C ARG A 503 -28.33 9.90 39.14
N ASP A 504 -27.61 8.78 39.20
CA ASP A 504 -26.16 8.69 38.96
C ASP A 504 -25.88 7.90 37.69
N VAL A 505 -25.09 8.47 36.78
CA VAL A 505 -24.61 7.81 35.56
C VAL A 505 -23.12 7.56 35.69
N LYS A 506 -22.69 6.30 35.56
CA LYS A 506 -21.29 5.91 35.60
C LYS A 506 -20.92 5.20 34.30
N VAL A 507 -19.88 5.69 33.65
CA VAL A 507 -19.31 5.11 32.43
C VAL A 507 -17.88 4.68 32.70
N TRP A 508 -17.55 3.43 32.42
CA TRP A 508 -16.20 2.91 32.61
C TRP A 508 -15.87 1.82 31.59
N LEU A 509 -14.57 1.59 31.44
CA LEU A 509 -13.98 0.56 30.63
C LEU A 509 -13.57 -0.61 31.52
N GLU A 510 -13.94 -1.83 31.14
CA GLU A 510 -13.67 -3.10 31.85
C GLU A 510 -12.99 -4.11 30.94
#